data_AF-A0A377LVX9-F1
#
_entry.id   AF-A0A377LVX9-F1
#
_cell.length_a   1.000
_cell.length_b   1.000
_cell.length_c   1.000
_cell.angle_alpha   90.00
_cell.angle_beta   90.00
_cell.angle_gamma   90.00
#
_symmetry.space_group_name_H-M   'P 1'
#
loop_
_entity.id
_entity.type
_entity.pdbx_description
1 polymer ?
#
loop_
_entity_poly.entity_id
_entity_poly.type
_entity_poly.pdbx_seq_one_letter_code
_entity_poly.pdbx_strand_id
1 'polypeptide(L)'
;MPTPFSTTIGVLEWARLAPVDRVKGIMRTPDGLVRINRQGEDFFIETQNVAPPDSRIELISAVNADWNALQSSLLKLRLSSGG
;
A
#
# COMPACT_ATOMS: atom_id res chain seq x y z
N MET A 1 0.38 -18.69 5.90
CA MET A 1 -0.19 -17.32 6.04
C MET A 1 0.68 -16.37 5.22
N PRO A 2 0.13 -15.50 4.34
CA PRO A 2 0.92 -14.53 3.59
C PRO A 2 1.55 -13.50 4.54
N THR A 3 2.82 -13.14 4.33
CA THR A 3 3.54 -12.18 5.16
C THR A 3 2.90 -10.78 5.09
N PRO A 4 2.61 -10.12 6.23
CA PRO A 4 2.17 -8.72 6.26
C PRO A 4 3.25 -7.78 5.71
N PHE A 5 2.87 -6.53 5.44
CA PHE A 5 3.84 -5.44 5.32
C PHE A 5 4.49 -5.17 6.68
N SER A 6 5.70 -4.63 6.66
CA SER A 6 6.50 -4.47 7.89
C SER A 6 6.05 -3.32 8.77
N THR A 7 5.47 -2.26 8.20
CA THR A 7 4.88 -1.15 8.96
C THR A 7 3.65 -0.60 8.24
N THR A 8 2.65 -0.16 9.00
CA THR A 8 1.48 0.56 8.48
C THR A 8 1.90 1.91 7.89
N ILE A 9 2.75 2.65 8.60
CA ILE A 9 3.25 3.97 8.18
C ILE A 9 3.97 3.89 6.83
N GLY A 10 4.84 2.89 6.62
CA GLY A 10 5.56 2.74 5.37
C GLY A 10 4.64 2.53 4.17
N VAL A 11 3.56 1.76 4.34
CA VAL A 11 2.55 1.55 3.30
C VAL A 11 1.77 2.85 3.02
N LEU A 12 1.41 3.59 4.06
CA LEU A 12 0.68 4.86 3.92
C LEU A 12 1.53 5.92 3.21
N GLU A 13 2.79 6.09 3.61
CA GLU A 13 3.71 7.03 2.97
C GLU A 13 3.97 6.65 1.51
N TRP A 14 4.14 5.36 1.23
CA TRP A 14 4.26 4.88 -0.15
C TRP A 14 3.03 5.24 -0.98
N ALA A 15 1.82 4.98 -0.47
CA ALA A 15 0.60 5.28 -1.18
C ALA A 15 0.41 6.78 -1.42
N ARG A 16 0.84 7.61 -0.46
CA ARG A 16 0.83 9.08 -0.55
C ARG A 16 1.72 9.59 -1.68
N LEU A 17 2.91 9.01 -1.82
CA LEU A 17 3.97 9.48 -2.71
C LEU A 17 3.99 8.81 -4.09
N ALA A 18 3.29 7.68 -4.25
CA ALA A 18 3.25 6.96 -5.52
C ALA A 18 2.78 7.89 -6.67
N PRO A 19 3.58 8.08 -7.74
CA PRO A 19 3.28 8.99 -8.84
C PRO A 19 2.23 8.41 -9.80
N VAL A 20 1.01 8.21 -9.30
CA VAL A 20 -0.16 7.70 -10.02
C VAL A 20 -1.40 8.51 -9.64
N ASP A 21 -2.41 8.53 -10.51
CA ASP A 21 -3.64 9.31 -10.27
C ASP A 21 -4.50 8.72 -9.15
N ARG A 22 -4.52 7.39 -9.03
CA ARG A 22 -5.31 6.69 -8.02
C ARG A 22 -4.57 5.51 -7.39
N VAL A 23 -4.76 5.35 -6.09
CA VAL A 23 -4.37 4.16 -5.33
C VAL A 23 -5.58 3.62 -4.58
N LYS A 24 -5.92 2.35 -4.80
CA LYS A 24 -6.90 1.62 -4.01
C LYS A 24 -6.24 0.40 -3.43
N GLY A 25 -6.33 0.19 -2.13
CA GLY A 25 -5.66 -0.94 -1.49
C GLY A 25 -6.36 -1.48 -0.27
N ILE A 26 -6.21 -2.79 -0.05
CA ILE A 26 -6.48 -3.47 1.21
C ILE A 26 -5.16 -4.12 1.60
N MET A 27 -4.54 -3.66 2.68
CA MET A 27 -3.16 -4.03 3.02
C MET A 27 -3.13 -4.67 4.40
N ARG A 28 -2.55 -5.87 4.50
CA ARG A 28 -2.22 -6.50 5.78
C ARG A 28 -0.96 -5.86 6.34
N THR A 29 -1.04 -5.34 7.54
CA THR A 29 0.02 -4.67 8.30
C THR A 29 0.13 -5.29 9.69
N PRO A 30 1.14 -4.94 10.50
CA PRO A 30 1.23 -5.45 11.88
C PRO A 30 0.06 -4.98 12.76
N ASP A 31 -0.52 -3.82 12.44
CA ASP A 31 -1.64 -3.22 13.18
C ASP A 31 -3.01 -3.74 12.72
N GLY A 32 -3.02 -4.73 11.81
CA GLY A 32 -4.23 -5.30 11.22
C GLY A 32 -4.37 -4.93 9.74
N LEU A 33 -5.56 -4.46 9.36
CA LEU A 33 -5.91 -4.09 7.99
C LEU A 33 -5.91 -2.58 7.84
N VAL A 34 -5.31 -2.09 6.75
CA VAL A 34 -5.51 -0.71 6.30
C VAL A 34 -6.14 -0.70 4.90
N ARG A 35 -7.25 0.04 4.76
CA ARG A 35 -7.85 0.38 3.47
C ARG A 35 -7.33 1.73 3.03
N ILE A 36 -6.92 1.79 1.77
CA ILE A 36 -6.39 2.98 1.12
C ILE A 36 -7.30 3.31 -0.04
N ASN A 37 -7.72 4.57 -0.11
CA ASN A 37 -8.39 5.12 -1.27
C ASN A 37 -7.87 6.55 -1.49
N ARG A 38 -6.83 6.67 -2.32
CA ARG A 38 -6.27 7.95 -2.76
C ARG A 38 -6.71 8.27 -4.18
N GLN A 39 -7.19 9.48 -4.41
CA GLN A 39 -7.51 10.01 -5.73
C GLN A 39 -7.03 11.46 -5.83
N GLY A 40 -6.02 11.73 -6.66
CA GLY A 40 -5.36 13.03 -6.66
C GLY A 40 -4.79 13.36 -5.26
N GLU A 41 -5.20 14.49 -4.71
CA GLU A 41 -4.84 14.96 -3.36
C GLU A 41 -5.71 14.38 -2.24
N ASP A 42 -6.88 13.84 -2.57
CA ASP A 42 -7.77 13.21 -1.59
C ASP A 42 -7.20 11.87 -1.15
N PHE A 43 -7.02 11.68 0.16
CA PHE A 43 -6.44 10.47 0.72
C PHE A 43 -7.26 9.94 1.91
N PHE A 44 -8.12 8.96 1.64
CA PHE A 44 -8.94 8.30 2.65
C PHE A 44 -8.26 7.03 3.16
N ILE A 45 -8.25 6.87 4.48
CA ILE A 45 -7.64 5.76 5.19
C ILE A 45 -8.64 5.20 6.20
N GLU A 46 -8.80 3.89 6.24
CA GLU A 46 -9.58 3.19 7.27
C GLU A 46 -8.73 2.05 7.85
N THR A 47 -8.68 1.94 9.17
CA THR A 47 -7.99 0.85 9.87
C THR A 47 -9.00 -0.10 10.52
N GLN A 48 -8.72 -1.40 10.47
CA GLN A 48 -9.51 -2.42 11.16
C GLN A 48 -8.57 -3.42 11.82
N ASN A 49 -8.85 -3.77 13.07
CA ASN A 49 -8.08 -4.77 13.83
C ASN A 49 -8.48 -6.21 13.45
N VAL A 50 -8.62 -6.48 12.15
CA VAL A 50 -8.91 -7.80 11.58
C VAL A 50 -8.11 -7.92 10.30
N ALA A 51 -7.15 -8.85 10.24
CA ALA A 51 -6.29 -8.99 9.06
C ALA A 51 -7.06 -9.58 7.86
N PRO A 52 -6.98 -8.99 6.64
CA PRO A 52 -7.61 -9.55 5.44
C PRO A 52 -6.93 -10.87 5.06
N PRO A 53 -7.55 -11.76 4.27
CA PRO A 53 -6.86 -12.98 3.83
C PRO A 53 -5.56 -12.68 3.05
N ASP A 54 -5.56 -11.65 2.20
CA ASP A 54 -4.42 -11.20 1.39
C ASP A 54 -4.31 -9.67 1.32
N SER A 55 -3.14 -9.18 0.90
CA SER A 55 -2.95 -7.77 0.54
C SER A 55 -3.16 -7.59 -0.96
N ARG A 56 -3.93 -6.58 -1.36
CA ARG A 56 -4.17 -6.21 -2.76
C ARG A 56 -4.07 -4.70 -2.93
N ILE A 57 -3.46 -4.28 -4.03
CA ILE A 57 -3.39 -2.88 -4.41
C ILE A 57 -3.63 -2.70 -5.92
N GLU A 58 -4.40 -1.69 -6.27
CA GLU A 58 -4.72 -1.27 -7.62
C GLU A 58 -4.23 0.16 -7.81
N LEU A 59 -3.47 0.37 -8.89
CA LEU A 59 -2.93 1.67 -9.27
C LEU A 59 -3.53 2.07 -10.62
N ILE A 60 -3.98 3.32 -10.73
CA ILE A 60 -4.49 3.87 -11.99
C ILE A 60 -3.65 5.10 -12.32
N SER A 61 -3.12 5.13 -13.54
CA SER A 61 -2.33 6.22 -14.08
C SER A 61 -2.77 6.51 -15.52
N ALA A 62 -2.99 7.79 -15.84
CA ALA A 62 -3.27 8.30 -17.17
C ALA A 62 -2.00 8.43 -18.02
N VAL A 63 -0.83 8.40 -17.38
CA VAL A 63 0.49 8.42 -18.02
C VAL A 63 1.21 7.10 -17.84
N ASN A 64 2.23 6.86 -18.66
CA ASN A 64 3.11 5.70 -18.49
C ASN A 64 3.90 5.84 -17.18
N ALA A 65 3.57 5.01 -16.19
CA ALA A 65 4.27 4.97 -14.91
C ALA A 65 5.38 3.91 -14.92
N ASP A 66 6.39 4.10 -14.09
CA ASP A 66 7.40 3.07 -13.83
C ASP A 66 6.83 1.99 -12.89
N TRP A 67 6.08 1.06 -13.48
CA TRP A 67 5.41 -0.03 -12.74
C TRP A 67 6.40 -0.93 -12.00
N ASN A 68 7.59 -1.15 -12.56
CA ASN A 68 8.61 -1.98 -11.93
C ASN A 68 9.19 -1.31 -10.69
N ALA A 69 9.43 0.01 -10.73
CA ALA A 69 9.87 0.77 -9.55
C ALA A 69 8.79 0.79 -8.46
N LEU A 70 7.51 0.98 -8.82
CA LEU A 70 6.37 0.93 -7.91
C LEU A 70 6.24 -0.45 -7.23
N GLN A 71 6.30 -1.52 -8.01
CA GLN A 71 6.25 -2.89 -7.48
C GLN A 71 7.46 -3.19 -6.59
N SER A 72 8.67 -2.81 -7.03
CA SER A 72 9.90 -3.07 -6.29
C SER A 72 9.94 -2.34 -4.95
N SER A 73 9.44 -1.10 -4.90
CA SER A 73 9.35 -0.32 -3.65
C SER A 73 8.32 -0.91 -2.67
N LEU A 74 7.15 -1.37 -3.14
CA LEU A 74 6.21 -2.13 -2.31
C LEU A 74 6.80 -3.43 -1.79
N LEU A 75 7.52 -4.17 -2.63
CA LEU A 75 8.15 -5.43 -2.23
C LEU A 75 9.20 -5.19 -1.15
N LYS A 76 10.01 -4.13 -1.26
CA LYS A 76 10.95 -3.72 -0.21
C LYS A 76 10.24 -3.45 1.11
N LEU A 77 9.12 -2.72 1.11
CA LEU A 77 8.32 -2.46 2.33
C LEU A 77 7.70 -3.72 2.94
N ARG A 78 7.47 -4.75 2.13
CA ARG A 78 6.97 -6.05 2.58
C ARG A 78 8.06 -6.93 3.15
N LEU A 79 9.25 -6.87 2.57
CA LEU A 79 10.39 -7.73 2.90
C LEU A 79 11.37 -7.10 3.89
N SER A 80 11.28 -5.80 4.15
CA SER A 80 12.12 -5.14 5.14
C SER A 80 11.74 -5.68 6.51
N SER A 81 12.39 -6.74 6.96
CA SER A 81 12.32 -7.17 8.36
C SER A 81 12.48 -5.93 9.23
N GLY A 82 11.57 -5.69 10.17
CA GLY A 82 11.85 -4.72 11.24
C GLY A 82 13.25 -5.03 11.77
N GLY A 83 14.11 -4.02 11.78
CA GLY A 83 15.46 -4.15 12.34
C GLY A 83 15.43 -4.62 13.78
#